data_AF-A0A0C1NGL5-F1
#
_entry.id   AF-A0A0C1NGL5-F1
#
_cell.length_a   1.000
_cell.length_b   1.000
_cell.length_c   1.000
_cell.angle_alpha   90.00
_cell.angle_beta   90.00
_cell.angle_gamma   90.00
#
_symmetry.space_group_name_H-M   'P 1'
#
loop_
_entity.id
_entity.type
_entity.pdbx_description
1 polymer ?
#
loop_
_entity_poly.entity_id
_entity_poly.type
_entity_poly.pdbx_seq_one_letter_code
_entity_poly.pdbx_strand_id
1 'polypeptide(L)'
;MSHELQDVYALRAVGSQIPECSQMTELLIGAIQESTATSERHLSPTELGKLYAQQRGLNKPIQPSVMNLALESAGLQRKDVVVKTDKHTGKEHKKNIWHLTEAGKEYGVVIKDKAFGHDKTVESVRWLPNVLQLIELN
;
A
#
# COMPACT_ATOMS: atom_id res chain seq x y z
N MET A 1 -13.64 -9.08 -8.42
CA MET A 1 -12.18 -9.08 -8.64
C MET A 1 -11.88 -7.97 -9.64
N SER A 2 -10.88 -7.11 -9.42
CA SER A 2 -10.53 -6.10 -10.43
C SER A 2 -9.89 -6.76 -11.65
N HIS A 3 -10.06 -6.16 -12.84
CA HIS A 3 -9.45 -6.67 -14.08
C HIS A 3 -7.93 -6.80 -13.95
N GLU A 4 -7.28 -5.84 -13.28
CA GLU A 4 -5.85 -5.91 -12.99
C GLU A 4 -5.46 -7.15 -12.17
N LEU A 5 -6.24 -7.48 -11.14
CA LEU A 5 -5.95 -8.65 -10.32
C LEU A 5 -6.17 -9.94 -11.11
N GLN A 6 -7.19 -9.97 -11.98
CA GLN A 6 -7.39 -11.07 -12.93
C GLN A 6 -6.18 -11.24 -13.85
N ASP A 7 -5.67 -10.13 -14.40
CA ASP A 7 -4.53 -10.14 -15.31
C ASP A 7 -3.24 -10.56 -14.59
N VAL A 8 -2.98 -10.04 -13.39
CA VAL A 8 -1.83 -10.43 -12.56
C VAL A 8 -1.93 -11.90 -12.15
N TYR A 9 -3.10 -12.38 -11.72
CA TYR A 9 -3.29 -13.79 -11.37
C TYR A 9 -3.12 -14.71 -12.58
N ALA A 10 -3.63 -14.32 -13.75
CA ALA A 10 -3.45 -15.07 -14.97
C ALA A 10 -1.96 -15.14 -15.35
N LEU A 11 -1.24 -14.03 -15.27
CA LEU A 11 0.20 -13.99 -15.57
C LEU A 11 1.03 -14.82 -14.56
N ARG A 12 0.70 -14.76 -13.27
CA ARG A 12 1.34 -15.62 -12.26
C ARG A 12 1.07 -17.10 -12.53
N ALA A 13 -0.16 -17.44 -12.90
CA ALA A 13 -0.51 -18.81 -13.26
C ALA A 13 0.25 -19.30 -14.50
N VAL A 14 0.38 -18.45 -15.53
CA VAL A 14 1.17 -18.75 -16.73
C VAL A 14 2.65 -18.92 -16.39
N GLY A 15 3.26 -18.01 -15.63
CA GLY A 15 4.67 -18.10 -15.23
C GLY A 15 4.98 -19.31 -14.35
N SER A 16 4.02 -19.75 -13.54
CA SER A 16 4.14 -20.96 -12.72
C SER A 16 4.00 -22.25 -13.53
N GLN A 17 3.22 -22.25 -14.62
CA GLN A 17 2.97 -23.46 -15.44
C GLN A 17 3.96 -23.58 -16.60
N ILE A 18 4.54 -22.46 -17.05
CA ILE A 18 5.46 -22.39 -18.18
C ILE A 18 6.74 -21.66 -17.71
N PRO A 19 7.74 -22.38 -17.17
CA PRO A 19 8.94 -21.79 -16.58
C PRO A 19 9.72 -20.88 -17.54
N GLU A 20 9.70 -21.18 -18.84
CA GLU A 20 10.33 -20.37 -19.90
C GLU A 20 9.72 -18.97 -20.00
N CYS A 21 8.48 -18.80 -19.56
CA CYS A 21 7.78 -17.52 -19.55
C CYS A 21 7.92 -16.78 -18.22
N SER A 22 8.48 -17.38 -17.17
CA SER A 22 8.48 -16.82 -15.80
C SER A 22 9.04 -15.39 -15.73
N GLN A 23 10.21 -15.14 -16.33
CA GLN A 23 10.78 -13.78 -16.37
C GLN A 23 9.90 -12.78 -17.11
N MET A 24 9.30 -13.20 -18.23
CA MET A 24 8.44 -12.35 -19.03
C MET A 24 7.13 -12.04 -18.31
N THR A 25 6.54 -13.02 -17.61
CA THR A 25 5.32 -12.81 -16.82
C THR A 25 5.56 -11.90 -15.64
N GLU A 26 6.71 -12.01 -14.96
CA GLU A 26 7.09 -11.08 -13.89
C GLU A 26 7.30 -9.65 -14.41
N LEU A 27 7.96 -9.50 -15.56
CA LEU A 27 8.11 -8.20 -16.21
C LEU A 27 6.76 -7.59 -16.62
N LEU A 28 5.84 -8.41 -17.13
CA LEU A 28 4.49 -7.96 -17.50
C LEU A 28 3.64 -7.63 -16.27
N ILE A 29 3.76 -8.38 -15.18
CA ILE A 29 3.12 -8.05 -13.89
C ILE A 29 3.66 -6.71 -13.40
N GLY A 30 4.99 -6.52 -13.40
CA GLY A 30 5.62 -5.25 -13.05
C GLY A 30 5.14 -4.10 -13.94
N ALA A 31 5.07 -4.30 -15.26
CA ALA A 31 4.58 -3.29 -16.19
C ALA A 31 3.08 -2.98 -16.02
N ILE A 32 2.24 -3.97 -15.71
CA ILE A 32 0.84 -3.76 -15.37
C ILE A 32 0.75 -2.98 -14.07
N GLN A 33 1.48 -3.39 -13.03
CA GLN A 33 1.51 -2.72 -11.74
C GLN A 33 2.04 -1.29 -11.85
N GLU A 34 3.05 -1.02 -12.70
CA GLU A 34 3.60 0.32 -12.97
C GLU A 34 2.68 1.18 -13.83
N SER A 35 2.12 0.60 -14.91
CA SER A 35 1.15 1.28 -15.79
C SER A 35 -0.17 1.56 -15.08
N THR A 36 -0.48 0.81 -14.03
CA THR A 36 -1.68 0.98 -13.21
C THR A 36 -1.40 1.64 -11.86
N ALA A 37 -0.12 1.80 -11.49
CA ALA A 37 0.37 2.73 -10.47
C ALA A 37 0.36 4.18 -10.97
N THR A 38 -0.67 4.56 -11.73
CA THR A 38 -1.22 5.90 -11.60
C THR A 38 -1.52 6.10 -10.11
N SER A 39 -1.08 7.22 -9.53
CA SER A 39 -1.38 7.58 -8.14
C SER A 39 -2.87 7.53 -7.78
N GLU A 40 -3.73 7.44 -8.80
CA GLU A 40 -5.19 7.29 -8.72
C GLU A 40 -5.67 5.86 -8.38
N ARG A 41 -4.83 4.80 -8.49
CA ARG A 41 -5.26 3.40 -8.28
C ARG A 41 -4.76 2.79 -6.97
N HIS A 42 -3.53 3.10 -6.56
CA HIS A 42 -2.98 2.68 -5.28
C HIS A 42 -3.32 3.72 -4.21
N LEU A 43 -4.16 3.29 -3.27
CA LEU A 43 -4.78 4.14 -2.28
C LEU A 43 -3.86 4.33 -1.07
N SER A 44 -3.80 5.55 -0.54
CA SER A 44 -3.29 5.78 0.81
C SER A 44 -4.16 5.06 1.85
N PRO A 45 -3.65 4.80 3.07
CA PRO A 45 -4.48 4.34 4.17
C PRO A 45 -5.72 5.20 4.44
N THR A 46 -5.65 6.51 4.15
CA THR A 46 -6.81 7.42 4.22
C THR A 46 -7.87 7.09 3.18
N GLU A 47 -7.45 6.83 1.94
CA GLU A 47 -8.37 6.51 0.84
C GLU A 47 -8.94 5.09 0.99
N LEU A 48 -8.15 4.13 1.46
CA LEU A 48 -8.63 2.80 1.85
C LEU A 48 -9.73 2.90 2.93
N GLY A 49 -9.53 3.73 3.94
CA GLY A 49 -10.50 3.91 5.02
C GLY A 49 -11.83 4.51 4.53
N LYS A 50 -11.80 5.38 3.51
CA LYS A 50 -13.00 5.87 2.83
C LYS A 50 -13.68 4.77 2.02
N LEU A 51 -12.89 4.02 1.24
CA LEU A 51 -13.41 2.94 0.40
C LEU A 51 -14.07 1.83 1.25
N TYR A 52 -13.43 1.44 2.35
CA TYR A 52 -13.98 0.46 3.28
C TYR A 52 -15.32 0.91 3.84
N ALA A 53 -15.39 2.16 4.31
CA ALA A 53 -16.63 2.73 4.85
C ALA A 53 -17.75 2.73 3.80
N GLN A 54 -17.45 3.12 2.56
CA GLN A 54 -18.40 3.11 1.46
C GLN A 54 -18.91 1.69 1.15
N GLN A 55 -18.04 0.68 1.07
CA GLN A 55 -18.42 -0.71 0.80
C GLN A 55 -19.31 -1.33 1.89
N ARG A 56 -19.20 -0.82 3.12
CA ARG A 56 -19.94 -1.30 4.29
C ARG A 56 -21.11 -0.40 4.70
N GLY A 57 -21.40 0.65 3.92
CA GLY A 57 -22.49 1.59 4.22
C GLY A 57 -22.28 2.39 5.52
N LEU A 58 -21.03 2.63 5.92
CA LEU A 58 -20.70 3.38 7.12
C LEU A 58 -20.75 4.89 6.85
N ASN A 59 -21.33 5.65 7.79
CA ASN A 59 -21.49 7.10 7.68
C ASN A 59 -20.18 7.89 7.83
N LYS A 60 -19.11 7.26 8.31
CA LYS A 60 -17.82 7.90 8.57
C LYS A 60 -16.69 7.08 7.97
N PRO A 61 -15.70 7.72 7.31
CA PRO A 61 -14.48 7.05 6.88
C PRO A 61 -13.73 6.41 8.05
N ILE A 62 -13.10 5.27 7.80
CA ILE A 62 -12.19 4.69 8.78
C ILE A 62 -10.91 5.52 8.85
N GLN A 63 -10.41 5.75 10.07
CA GLN A 63 -9.21 6.53 10.30
C GLN A 63 -7.97 5.84 9.70
N PRO A 64 -7.00 6.59 9.16
CA PRO A 64 -5.78 6.02 8.58
C PRO A 64 -4.96 5.23 9.60
N SER A 65 -4.99 5.61 10.88
CA SER A 65 -4.32 4.87 11.96
C SER A 65 -4.88 3.47 12.14
N VAL A 66 -6.21 3.32 12.05
CA VAL A 66 -6.91 2.02 12.13
C VAL A 66 -6.59 1.17 10.90
N MET A 67 -6.56 1.76 9.70
CA MET A 67 -6.13 1.04 8.49
C MET A 67 -4.71 0.53 8.61
N ASN A 68 -3.81 1.39 9.08
CA ASN A 68 -2.42 0.97 9.23
C ASN A 68 -2.26 -0.15 10.26
N LEU A 69 -3.01 -0.11 11.36
CA LEU A 69 -3.01 -1.18 12.34
C LEU A 69 -3.55 -2.48 11.75
N ALA A 70 -4.64 -2.44 10.99
CA ALA A 70 -5.21 -3.63 10.37
C ALA A 70 -4.26 -4.26 9.34
N LEU A 71 -3.59 -3.44 8.52
CA LEU A 71 -2.55 -3.88 7.59
C LEU A 71 -1.31 -4.45 8.30
N GLU A 72 -0.94 -3.90 9.45
CA GLU A 72 0.16 -4.42 10.30
C GLU A 72 -0.23 -5.76 10.91
N SER A 73 -1.43 -5.89 11.48
CA SER A 73 -1.97 -7.13 12.04
C SER A 73 -2.11 -8.24 11.01
N ALA A 74 -2.43 -7.90 9.76
CA ALA A 74 -2.47 -8.85 8.64
C ALA A 74 -1.07 -9.24 8.12
N GLY A 75 0.00 -8.70 8.71
CA GLY A 75 1.38 -9.01 8.32
C GLY A 75 1.80 -8.41 6.98
N LEU A 76 1.07 -7.42 6.46
CA LEU A 76 1.34 -6.79 5.16
C LEU A 76 2.32 -5.62 5.30
N GLN A 77 2.37 -4.99 6.47
CA GLN A 77 3.35 -3.95 6.74
C GLN A 77 3.90 -4.04 8.17
N ARG A 78 5.01 -3.34 8.39
CA ARG A 78 5.60 -3.15 9.71
C ARG A 78 5.80 -1.67 10.01
N LYS A 79 5.67 -1.32 11.28
CA LYS A 79 5.92 0.02 11.80
C LYS A 79 7.31 0.15 12.40
N ASP A 80 8.06 1.15 11.94
CA ASP A 80 9.25 1.64 12.62
C ASP A 80 8.97 3.04 13.21
N VAL A 81 9.33 3.26 14.47
CA VAL A 81 9.13 4.55 15.15
C VAL A 81 10.46 5.27 15.22
N VAL A 82 10.56 6.41 14.54
CA VAL A 82 11.74 7.27 14.56
C VAL A 82 11.46 8.50 15.43
N VAL A 83 12.30 8.71 16.44
CA VAL A 83 12.28 9.95 17.22
C VAL A 83 13.07 11.01 16.46
N LYS A 84 12.42 12.13 16.15
CA LYS A 84 13.08 13.29 15.55
C LYS A 84 13.02 14.45 16.53
N THR A 85 14.18 14.99 16.88
CA THR A 85 14.28 16.20 17.67
C THR A 85 14.24 17.40 16.75
N ASP A 86 13.29 18.30 16.98
CA ASP A 86 13.24 19.60 16.32
C ASP A 86 14.47 20.41 16.75
N LYS A 87 15.32 20.78 15.79
CA LYS A 87 16.59 21.46 16.05
C LYS A 87 16.43 22.86 16.66
N HIS A 88 15.25 23.47 16.53
CA HIS A 88 15.02 24.86 16.93
C HIS A 88 14.34 24.96 18.29
N THR A 89 13.45 24.02 18.60
CA THR A 89 12.66 23.99 19.84
C THR A 89 13.13 22.92 20.83
N GLY A 90 14.02 22.01 20.39
CA GLY A 90 14.47 20.87 21.19
C GLY A 90 13.39 19.82 21.44
N LYS A 91 12.17 20.01 20.90
CA LYS A 91 11.05 19.10 21.12
C LYS A 91 11.24 17.81 20.33
N GLU A 92 11.00 16.69 20.99
CA GLU A 92 10.99 15.39 20.35
C GLU A 92 9.62 15.08 19.75
N HIS A 93 9.65 14.63 18.50
CA HIS A 93 8.48 14.19 17.76
C HIS A 93 8.69 12.76 17.30
N LYS A 94 7.76 11.87 17.65
CA LYS A 94 7.74 10.51 17.15
C LYS A 94 7.13 10.50 15.75
N LYS A 95 7.85 9.98 14.77
CA LYS A 95 7.37 9.76 13.41
C LYS A 95 7.27 8.25 13.16
N ASN A 96 6.07 7.81 12.77
CA ASN A 96 5.89 6.44 12.28
C ASN A 96 6.36 6.38 10.83
N ILE A 97 7.15 5.35 10.51
CA ILE A 97 7.55 4.97 9.16
C ILE A 97 6.99 3.58 8.92
N TRP A 98 6.34 3.40 7.78
CA TRP A 98 5.70 2.14 7.40
C TRP A 98 6.51 1.50 6.28
N HIS A 99 6.73 0.20 6.41
CA HIS A 99 7.46 -0.60 5.42
C HIS A 99 6.62 -1.81 5.02
N LEU A 100 6.62 -2.14 3.74
CA LEU A 100 6.01 -3.37 3.24
C LEU A 100 6.79 -4.60 3.73
N THR A 101 6.06 -5.65 4.12
CA THR A 101 6.63 -7.00 4.25
C THR A 101 6.72 -7.66 2.86
N GLU A 102 7.31 -8.85 2.76
CA GLU A 102 7.30 -9.60 1.49
C GLU A 102 5.88 -9.88 1.00
N ALA A 103 4.96 -10.27 1.90
CA ALA A 103 3.54 -10.43 1.57
C ALA A 103 2.88 -9.09 1.18
N GLY A 104 3.27 -8.00 1.84
CA GLY A 104 2.78 -6.66 1.53
C GLY A 104 3.11 -6.18 0.12
N LYS A 105 4.27 -6.56 -0.42
CA LYS A 105 4.71 -6.18 -1.77
C LYS A 105 3.82 -6.73 -2.87
N GLU A 106 3.02 -7.75 -2.59
CA GLU A 106 2.04 -8.25 -3.56
C GLU A 106 0.87 -7.30 -3.79
N TYR A 107 0.56 -6.45 -2.79
CA TYR A 107 -0.64 -5.60 -2.78
C TYR A 107 -0.32 -4.12 -2.62
N GLY A 108 0.92 -3.77 -2.31
CA GLY A 108 1.31 -2.41 -1.98
C GLY A 108 2.62 -2.02 -2.65
N VAL A 109 2.79 -0.71 -2.76
CA VAL A 109 3.97 -0.08 -3.35
C VAL A 109 4.46 1.05 -2.45
N VAL A 110 5.76 1.34 -2.50
CA VAL A 110 6.34 2.53 -1.85
C VAL A 110 6.49 3.61 -2.90
N ILE A 111 5.81 4.74 -2.71
CA ILE A 111 5.87 5.89 -3.62
C ILE A 111 6.60 7.05 -2.92
N LYS A 112 7.37 7.80 -3.70
CA LYS A 112 8.03 9.02 -3.26
C LYS A 112 7.11 10.22 -3.53
N ASP A 113 6.38 10.65 -2.51
CA ASP A 113 5.50 11.81 -2.59
C ASP A 113 6.24 13.09 -2.22
N LYS A 114 5.96 14.21 -2.90
CA LYS A 114 6.38 15.52 -2.40
C LYS A 114 5.50 15.89 -1.21
N ALA A 115 6.12 16.19 -0.06
CA ALA A 115 5.41 16.70 1.10
C ALA A 115 4.70 18.02 0.74
N PHE A 116 3.41 18.12 1.03
CA PHE A 116 2.64 19.33 0.77
C PHE A 116 3.30 20.54 1.48
N GLY A 117 3.67 21.58 0.73
CA GLY A 117 4.27 22.80 1.27
C GLY A 117 5.77 22.74 1.62
N HIS A 118 6.47 21.64 1.34
CA HIS A 118 7.92 21.53 1.53
C HIS A 118 8.57 20.82 0.34
N ASP A 119 9.77 21.25 -0.08
CA ASP A 119 10.52 20.58 -1.16
C ASP A 119 11.18 19.26 -0.69
N LYS A 120 10.50 18.54 0.21
CA LYS A 120 10.94 17.28 0.79
C LYS A 120 10.16 16.14 0.18
N THR A 121 10.87 15.17 -0.38
CA THR A 121 10.31 13.90 -0.77
C THR A 121 10.12 13.01 0.46
N VAL A 122 8.95 12.39 0.58
CA VAL A 122 8.59 11.46 1.65
C VAL A 122 8.16 10.16 1.00
N GLU A 123 8.74 9.06 1.46
CA GLU A 123 8.30 7.73 1.08
C GLU A 123 7.00 7.39 1.81
N SER A 124 5.98 7.01 1.05
CA SER A 124 4.65 6.63 1.52
C SER A 124 4.28 5.27 0.96
N VAL A 125 3.66 4.42 1.80
CA VAL A 125 3.11 3.14 1.34
C VAL A 125 1.71 3.38 0.80
N ARG A 126 1.43 2.82 -0.37
CA ARG A 126 0.12 2.83 -1.05
C ARG A 126 -0.31 1.41 -1.35
N TRP A 127 -1.62 1.19 -1.44
CA TRP A 127 -2.20 -0.15 -1.48
C TRP A 127 -3.26 -0.31 -2.56
N LEU A 128 -3.31 -1.50 -3.15
CA LEU A 128 -4.43 -1.90 -4.00
C LEU A 128 -5.72 -2.00 -3.16
N PRO A 129 -6.88 -1.62 -3.72
CA PRO A 129 -8.18 -1.72 -3.04
C PRO A 129 -8.56 -3.11 -2.50
N ASN A 130 -8.06 -4.17 -3.14
CA ASN A 130 -8.37 -5.55 -2.76
C ASN A 130 -7.74 -5.98 -1.44
N VAL A 131 -6.75 -5.22 -0.91
CA VAL A 131 -6.17 -5.47 0.41
C VAL A 131 -7.24 -5.44 1.51
N LEU A 132 -8.36 -4.74 1.28
CA LEU A 132 -9.50 -4.71 2.20
C LEU A 132 -10.14 -6.09 2.45
N GLN A 133 -9.90 -7.07 1.57
CA GLN A 133 -10.36 -8.46 1.74
C GLN A 133 -9.42 -9.28 2.64
N LEU A 134 -8.21 -8.78 2.89
CA LEU A 134 -7.15 -9.46 3.63
C LEU A 134 -6.98 -8.92 5.05
N ILE A 135 -7.70 -7.86 5.40
CA ILE A 135 -7.61 -7.19 6.70
C ILE A 135 -8.94 -7.26 7.43
N GLU A 136 -8.87 -7.42 8.74
CA GLU A 136 -10.00 -7.32 9.65
C GLU A 136 -9.88 -6.06 10.50
N LEU A 137 -11.00 -5.32 10.62
CA LEU A 137 -11.08 -4.15 11.47
C LEU A 137 -11.72 -4.58 12.79
N ASN A 138 -10.88 -4.90 13.76
CA ASN A 138 -11.30 -5.20 15.13
C ASN A 138 -11.41 -3.93 15.97
#